data_AF-A0A2I0WQ37-F1
#
_entry.id   AF-A0A2I0WQ37-F1
#
_cell.length_a   1.000
_cell.length_b   1.000
_cell.length_c   1.000
_cell.angle_alpha   90.00
_cell.angle_beta   90.00
_cell.angle_gamma   90.00
#
_symmetry.space_group_name_H-M   'P 1'
#
loop_
_entity.id
_entity.type
_entity.pdbx_description
1 polymer ?
#
loop_
_entity_poly.entity_id
_entity_poly.type
_entity_poly.pdbx_seq_one_letter_code
_entity_poly.pdbx_strand_id
1 'polypeptide(L)'
;MAAAVPSFLPLSLDSSLRPMLISSSSVLINRSRSPSLSFSSTRSAAGAIEASSPGRVVFLDDLGLYRLQTIDKYKREGPLGGGWLEIRPMEDGEIDPIIQLLSESFIESMGMPPRYVPLLTFIVRQYVMGRRLLLPHAVMLVGFYRDDGKEPELACTAEISFDTFGANVAPPTPLPPKDCPYICNMAVKKDLRRRGIGFQLLMACEELISKMKTKHKVYLHCRVIDTGPLKLYKKAEYKIVKTDSRLVWLTLQRRKHLLEKEVHIEQDEAIAVLDNNVNQQLW
;
A
#
# COMPACT_ATOMS: atom_id res chain seq x y z
N MET A 1 -20.80 32.34 -4.37
CA MET A 1 -20.94 31.40 -3.24
C MET A 1 -20.04 30.20 -3.53
N ALA A 2 -18.91 30.11 -2.84
CA ALA A 2 -17.92 29.06 -3.05
C ALA A 2 -18.44 27.74 -2.47
N ALA A 3 -18.65 26.75 -3.33
CA ALA A 3 -18.99 25.39 -2.91
C ALA A 3 -17.76 24.76 -2.27
N ALA A 4 -17.90 24.35 -1.01
CA ALA A 4 -16.86 23.65 -0.27
C ALA A 4 -16.53 22.31 -0.95
N VAL A 5 -15.26 22.15 -1.34
CA VAL A 5 -14.69 20.88 -1.80
C VAL A 5 -14.76 19.88 -0.64
N PRO A 6 -15.26 18.64 -0.84
CA PRO A 6 -15.24 17.65 0.21
C PRO A 6 -13.78 17.30 0.51
N SER A 7 -13.36 17.59 1.74
CA SER A 7 -12.04 17.29 2.27
C SER A 7 -11.87 15.77 2.37
N PHE A 8 -11.00 15.21 1.54
CA PHE A 8 -10.56 13.82 1.65
C PHE A 8 -9.89 13.63 3.02
N LEU A 9 -10.49 12.78 3.86
CA LEU A 9 -9.93 12.43 5.17
C LEU A 9 -8.60 11.68 4.95
N PRO A 10 -7.53 12.03 5.69
CA PRO A 10 -6.23 11.36 5.58
C PRO A 10 -6.31 10.00 6.29
N LEU A 11 -6.62 8.95 5.55
CA LEU A 11 -6.74 7.60 6.10
C LEU A 11 -5.40 6.87 5.91
N SER A 12 -4.58 6.79 6.97
CA SER A 12 -3.83 5.54 7.17
C SER A 12 -4.81 4.58 7.82
N LEU A 13 -4.99 3.38 7.29
CA LEU A 13 -5.95 2.39 7.82
C LEU A 13 -5.81 2.15 9.33
N ASP A 14 -4.58 2.24 9.84
CA ASP A 14 -4.25 2.07 11.25
C ASP A 14 -4.48 3.35 12.09
N SER A 15 -4.46 4.55 11.46
CA SER A 15 -4.77 5.83 12.11
C SER A 15 -6.25 6.22 12.04
N SER A 16 -6.98 5.65 11.08
CA SER A 16 -8.40 5.87 10.77
C SER A 16 -9.35 5.25 11.81
N LEU A 17 -8.89 4.24 12.54
CA LEU A 17 -9.72 3.41 13.43
C LEU A 17 -9.61 3.84 14.90
N ARG A 18 -9.25 5.10 15.14
CA ARG A 18 -9.33 5.73 16.47
C ARG A 18 -10.78 5.66 16.96
N PRO A 19 -11.04 5.40 18.25
CA PRO A 19 -12.35 5.66 18.80
C PRO A 19 -12.62 7.16 18.65
N MET A 20 -13.48 7.54 17.72
CA MET A 20 -14.03 8.89 17.70
C MET A 20 -14.89 9.01 18.95
N LEU A 21 -14.36 9.62 20.02
CA LEU A 21 -15.20 10.18 21.07
C LEU A 21 -15.93 11.38 20.46
N ILE A 22 -17.03 11.10 19.77
CA ILE A 22 -17.94 12.13 19.28
C ILE A 22 -18.74 12.61 20.48
N SER A 23 -18.38 13.79 20.97
CA SER A 23 -19.25 14.62 21.79
C SER A 23 -20.57 14.80 21.04
N SER A 24 -21.66 14.28 21.61
CA SER A 24 -22.99 14.35 21.03
C SER A 24 -23.44 15.80 20.90
N SER A 25 -23.74 16.23 19.69
CA SER A 25 -24.52 17.44 19.44
C SER A 25 -25.52 17.10 18.34
N SER A 26 -26.77 16.95 18.76
CA SER A 26 -27.95 16.64 17.95
C SER A 26 -28.27 17.76 16.97
N VAL A 27 -28.41 17.46 15.68
CA VAL A 27 -29.13 18.33 14.73
C VAL A 27 -29.97 17.49 13.76
N LEU A 28 -31.18 18.00 13.54
CA LEU A 28 -32.37 17.41 12.95
C LEU A 28 -32.28 17.14 11.44
N ILE A 29 -33.05 16.12 11.05
CA ILE A 29 -33.36 15.68 9.68
C ILE A 29 -34.12 16.78 8.93
N ASN A 30 -33.76 17.06 7.68
CA ASN A 30 -34.75 17.51 6.71
C ASN A 30 -34.51 16.93 5.31
N ARG A 31 -35.61 16.51 4.70
CA ARG A 31 -35.74 15.73 3.47
C ARG A 31 -36.18 16.66 2.33
N SER A 32 -35.47 16.68 1.21
CA SER A 32 -36.02 17.25 -0.03
C SER A 32 -35.45 16.62 -1.30
N ARG A 33 -36.36 16.51 -2.28
CA ARG A 33 -36.34 15.80 -3.57
C ARG A 33 -35.24 16.21 -4.56
N SER A 34 -34.94 15.27 -5.44
CA SER A 34 -34.14 15.36 -6.68
C SER A 34 -34.81 16.17 -7.80
N PRO A 35 -34.01 16.61 -8.79
CA PRO A 35 -34.39 16.35 -10.18
C PRO A 35 -33.25 15.77 -11.04
N SER A 36 -33.70 15.00 -12.02
CA SER A 36 -32.99 14.30 -13.09
C SER A 36 -32.30 15.22 -14.10
N LEU A 37 -31.13 14.85 -14.60
CA LEU A 37 -30.62 15.31 -15.90
C LEU A 37 -29.93 14.17 -16.68
N SER A 38 -30.12 14.29 -17.99
CA SER A 38 -29.99 13.34 -19.08
C SER A 38 -28.57 12.92 -19.45
N PHE A 39 -28.44 11.66 -19.85
CA PHE A 39 -27.24 11.05 -20.43
C PHE A 39 -27.09 11.45 -21.89
N SER A 40 -25.92 11.97 -22.27
CA SER A 40 -25.36 11.85 -23.62
C SER A 40 -23.88 12.21 -23.57
N SER A 41 -23.01 11.23 -23.78
CA SER A 41 -21.76 11.49 -24.50
C SER A 41 -21.10 10.22 -25.02
N THR A 42 -20.67 10.41 -26.26
CA THR A 42 -19.88 9.58 -27.15
C THR A 42 -18.53 9.18 -26.58
N ARG A 43 -18.14 7.94 -26.86
CA ARG A 43 -16.81 7.36 -26.61
C ARG A 43 -15.72 8.10 -27.40
N SER A 44 -14.65 8.48 -26.72
CA SER A 44 -13.30 8.50 -27.29
C SER A 44 -12.28 8.30 -26.17
N ALA A 45 -11.39 7.35 -26.38
CA ALA A 45 -10.35 6.92 -25.46
C ALA A 45 -9.09 7.79 -25.64
N ALA A 46 -8.66 8.45 -24.57
CA ALA A 46 -7.28 8.88 -24.36
C ALA A 46 -7.09 9.15 -22.86
N GLY A 47 -6.08 8.52 -22.26
CA GLY A 47 -5.83 8.58 -20.82
C GLY A 47 -5.52 10.00 -20.33
N ALA A 48 -6.40 10.52 -19.49
CA ALA A 48 -6.13 11.66 -18.62
C ALA A 48 -6.76 11.35 -17.27
N ILE A 49 -5.94 11.23 -16.22
CA ILE A 49 -6.44 11.20 -14.84
C ILE A 49 -6.74 12.66 -14.49
N GLU A 50 -8.03 13.01 -14.48
CA GLU A 50 -8.50 14.35 -14.18
C GLU A 50 -8.37 14.60 -12.66
N ALA A 51 -7.24 15.18 -12.24
CA ALA A 51 -7.08 15.68 -10.88
C ALA A 51 -7.83 17.01 -10.74
N SER A 52 -8.61 17.13 -9.67
CA SER A 52 -9.48 18.25 -9.34
C SER A 52 -8.73 19.57 -9.12
N SER A 53 -8.46 20.30 -10.20
CA SER A 53 -8.32 21.77 -10.27
C SER A 53 -8.23 22.19 -11.74
N PRO A 54 -8.99 23.22 -12.19
CA PRO A 54 -8.92 23.66 -13.56
C PRO A 54 -7.53 24.25 -13.84
N GLY A 55 -6.71 23.54 -14.63
CA GLY A 55 -5.51 24.11 -15.25
C GLY A 55 -4.15 23.49 -14.91
N ARG A 56 -4.06 22.37 -14.16
CA ARG A 56 -2.75 21.70 -13.96
C ARG A 56 -2.81 20.24 -14.41
N VAL A 57 -2.56 20.03 -15.71
CA VAL A 57 -2.17 18.72 -16.22
C VAL A 57 -0.78 18.44 -15.65
N VAL A 58 -0.71 17.58 -14.63
CA VAL A 58 0.57 17.10 -14.09
C VAL A 58 1.06 16.03 -15.05
N PHE A 59 1.91 16.42 -15.99
CA PHE A 59 2.63 15.45 -16.81
C PHE A 59 3.56 14.64 -15.92
N LEU A 60 3.57 13.32 -16.14
CA LEU A 60 4.57 12.45 -15.54
C LEU A 60 5.93 12.82 -16.11
N ASP A 61 6.92 12.96 -15.23
CA ASP A 61 8.32 13.06 -15.62
C ASP A 61 8.82 11.72 -16.18
N ASP A 62 10.00 11.73 -16.82
CA ASP A 62 10.60 10.52 -17.38
C ASP A 62 10.78 9.43 -16.32
N LEU A 63 11.08 9.83 -15.08
CA LEU A 63 11.16 8.94 -13.93
C LEU A 63 9.80 8.32 -13.58
N GLY A 64 8.73 9.11 -13.60
CA GLY A 64 7.36 8.65 -13.40
C GLY A 64 6.90 7.66 -14.47
N LEU A 65 7.21 7.94 -15.74
CA LEU A 65 6.93 7.02 -16.85
C LEU A 65 7.71 5.71 -16.72
N TYR A 66 9.01 5.78 -16.40
CA TYR A 66 9.83 4.61 -16.12
C TYR A 66 9.22 3.77 -15.00
N ARG A 67 8.87 4.40 -13.87
CA ARG A 67 8.27 3.73 -12.71
C ARG A 67 6.93 3.07 -13.05
N LEU A 68 6.07 3.72 -13.83
CA LEU A 68 4.83 3.12 -14.29
C LEU A 68 5.07 1.88 -15.14
N GLN A 69 6.00 1.94 -16.10
CA GLN A 69 6.35 0.78 -16.93
C GLN A 69 6.96 -0.35 -16.11
N THR A 70 7.79 -0.03 -15.12
CA THR A 70 8.36 -1.00 -14.18
C THR A 70 7.27 -1.69 -13.37
N ILE A 71 6.30 -0.93 -12.84
CA ILE A 71 5.15 -1.48 -12.13
C ILE A 71 4.33 -2.38 -13.05
N ASP A 72 3.93 -1.89 -14.23
CA ASP A 72 3.06 -2.61 -15.18
C ASP A 72 3.65 -3.95 -15.62
N LYS A 73 4.97 -4.01 -15.82
CA LYS A 73 5.70 -5.22 -16.20
C LYS A 73 6.08 -6.12 -15.02
N TYR A 74 5.87 -5.66 -13.79
CA TYR A 74 6.32 -6.39 -12.61
C TYR A 74 5.48 -7.65 -12.40
N LYS A 75 6.13 -8.80 -12.50
CA LYS A 75 5.55 -10.10 -12.17
C LYS A 75 6.61 -10.95 -11.52
N ARG A 76 6.29 -11.54 -10.37
CA ARG A 76 7.12 -12.53 -9.71
C ARG A 76 6.32 -13.79 -9.50
N GLU A 77 6.80 -14.90 -10.01
CA GLU A 77 6.11 -16.18 -9.91
C GLU A 77 7.08 -17.30 -9.56
N GLY A 78 6.59 -18.35 -8.91
CA GLY A 78 7.41 -19.51 -8.63
C GLY A 78 6.72 -20.58 -7.78
N PRO A 79 7.36 -21.75 -7.67
CA PRO A 79 6.86 -22.84 -6.86
C PRO A 79 6.97 -22.49 -5.37
N LEU A 80 5.92 -22.78 -4.61
CA LEU A 80 5.91 -22.60 -3.16
C LEU A 80 5.11 -23.70 -2.48
N GLY A 81 5.78 -24.54 -1.69
CA GLY A 81 5.11 -25.47 -0.77
C GLY A 81 4.13 -26.46 -1.40
N GLY A 82 4.40 -26.91 -2.64
CA GLY A 82 3.53 -27.82 -3.38
C GLY A 82 2.46 -27.15 -4.24
N GLY A 83 2.52 -25.83 -4.39
CA GLY A 83 1.70 -25.08 -5.34
C GLY A 83 2.51 -24.02 -6.08
N TRP A 84 1.81 -23.12 -6.75
CA TRP A 84 2.38 -22.00 -7.50
C TRP A 84 1.90 -20.67 -6.93
N LEU A 85 2.83 -19.74 -6.67
CA LEU A 85 2.52 -18.39 -6.20
C LEU A 85 2.87 -17.39 -7.29
N GLU A 86 1.91 -16.56 -7.68
CA GLU A 86 2.09 -15.42 -8.56
C GLU A 86 1.88 -14.14 -7.76
N ILE A 87 2.81 -13.18 -7.82
CA ILE A 87 2.72 -11.86 -7.21
C ILE A 87 2.90 -10.80 -8.28
N ARG A 88 1.96 -9.85 -8.35
CA ARG A 88 1.95 -8.75 -9.32
C ARG A 88 1.18 -7.54 -8.78
N PRO A 89 1.20 -6.37 -9.44
CA PRO A 89 0.32 -5.26 -9.09
C PRO A 89 -1.15 -5.65 -9.19
N MET A 90 -1.96 -5.01 -8.35
CA MET A 90 -3.42 -5.13 -8.36
C MET A 90 -4.03 -4.61 -9.66
N GLU A 91 -4.94 -5.39 -10.23
CA GLU A 91 -5.79 -5.02 -11.35
C GLU A 91 -7.19 -4.56 -10.92
N ASP A 92 -7.93 -3.94 -11.84
CA ASP A 92 -9.25 -3.34 -11.59
C ASP A 92 -10.29 -4.36 -11.12
N GLY A 93 -10.24 -5.59 -11.64
CA GLY A 93 -11.18 -6.65 -11.29
C GLY A 93 -11.00 -7.23 -9.89
N GLU A 94 -9.93 -6.85 -9.17
CA GLU A 94 -9.46 -7.55 -7.96
C GLU A 94 -9.73 -6.78 -6.67
N ILE A 95 -10.31 -5.58 -6.81
CA ILE A 95 -10.58 -4.65 -5.72
C ILE A 95 -11.41 -5.31 -4.62
N ASP A 96 -12.52 -5.96 -4.97
CA ASP A 96 -13.47 -6.51 -3.99
C ASP A 96 -12.84 -7.65 -3.15
N PRO A 97 -12.17 -8.65 -3.74
CA PRO A 97 -11.40 -9.65 -3.00
C PRO A 97 -10.35 -9.06 -2.04
N ILE A 98 -9.66 -7.99 -2.46
CA ILE A 98 -8.62 -7.33 -1.65
C ILE A 98 -9.24 -6.61 -0.46
N ILE A 99 -10.34 -5.89 -0.67
CA ILE A 99 -11.07 -5.22 0.41
C ILE A 99 -11.54 -6.25 1.43
N GLN A 100 -12.07 -7.39 0.97
CA GLN A 100 -12.50 -8.46 1.85
C GLN A 100 -11.34 -9.01 2.68
N LEU A 101 -10.22 -9.39 2.03
CA LEU A 101 -9.04 -9.93 2.70
C LEU A 101 -8.46 -8.96 3.74
N LEU A 102 -8.33 -7.68 3.39
CA LEU A 102 -7.84 -6.66 4.31
C LEU A 102 -8.80 -6.46 5.48
N SER A 103 -10.11 -6.38 5.22
CA SER A 103 -11.12 -6.20 6.27
C SER A 103 -11.13 -7.36 7.27
N GLU A 104 -11.10 -8.60 6.78
CA GLU A 104 -11.01 -9.79 7.63
C GLU A 104 -9.71 -9.81 8.46
N SER A 105 -8.58 -9.50 7.82
CA SER A 105 -7.28 -9.39 8.48
C SER A 105 -7.30 -8.33 9.59
N PHE A 106 -7.92 -7.18 9.34
CA PHE A 106 -8.02 -6.10 10.30
C PHE A 106 -8.94 -6.44 11.48
N ILE A 107 -10.08 -7.08 11.24
CA ILE A 107 -10.98 -7.54 12.31
C ILE A 107 -10.26 -8.51 13.24
N GLU A 108 -9.57 -9.51 12.68
CA GLU A 108 -8.77 -10.47 13.44
C GLU A 108 -7.64 -9.74 14.19
N SER A 109 -6.94 -8.85 13.50
CA SER A 109 -5.85 -8.05 14.03
C SER A 109 -6.28 -7.18 15.21
N MET A 110 -7.46 -6.54 15.17
CA MET A 110 -7.97 -5.71 16.25
C MET A 110 -8.69 -6.51 17.34
N GLY A 111 -9.01 -7.78 17.10
CA GLY A 111 -9.85 -8.59 17.99
C GLY A 111 -11.31 -8.11 18.01
N MET A 112 -11.79 -7.52 16.90
CA MET A 112 -13.17 -7.06 16.79
C MET A 112 -14.12 -8.21 16.45
N PRO A 113 -15.41 -8.15 16.86
CA PRO A 113 -16.41 -9.09 16.41
C PRO A 113 -16.65 -9.03 14.88
N PRO A 114 -16.95 -10.16 14.21
CA PRO A 114 -17.18 -10.20 12.75
C PRO A 114 -18.29 -9.27 12.24
N ARG A 115 -19.23 -8.86 13.09
CA ARG A 115 -20.31 -7.93 12.72
C ARG A 115 -19.81 -6.56 12.23
N TYR A 116 -18.57 -6.18 12.54
CA TYR A 116 -17.96 -4.93 12.08
C TYR A 116 -17.34 -5.01 10.67
N VAL A 117 -17.30 -6.21 10.05
CA VAL A 117 -16.77 -6.40 8.70
C VAL A 117 -17.37 -5.42 7.69
N PRO A 118 -18.70 -5.22 7.57
CA PRO A 118 -19.26 -4.34 6.54
C PRO A 118 -18.81 -2.88 6.65
N LEU A 119 -18.69 -2.36 7.88
CA LEU A 119 -18.19 -1.00 8.12
C LEU A 119 -16.72 -0.90 7.70
N LEU A 120 -15.92 -1.91 8.05
CA LEU A 120 -14.50 -1.92 7.73
C LEU A 120 -14.27 -2.09 6.22
N THR A 121 -15.07 -2.93 5.55
CA THR A 121 -15.11 -3.06 4.09
C THR A 121 -15.34 -1.69 3.44
N PHE A 122 -16.24 -0.87 3.96
CA PHE A 122 -16.45 0.48 3.43
C PHE A 122 -15.20 1.37 3.60
N ILE A 123 -14.59 1.39 4.79
CA ILE A 123 -13.39 2.19 5.06
C ILE A 123 -12.20 1.74 4.20
N VAL A 124 -11.97 0.42 4.13
CA VAL A 124 -10.92 -0.19 3.31
C VAL A 124 -11.17 0.06 1.83
N ARG A 125 -12.41 0.05 1.35
CA ARG A 125 -12.73 0.41 -0.05
C ARG A 125 -12.25 1.82 -0.38
N GLN A 126 -12.58 2.81 0.44
CA GLN A 126 -12.14 4.19 0.23
C GLN A 126 -10.61 4.31 0.25
N TYR A 127 -9.98 3.57 1.16
CA TYR A 127 -8.52 3.51 1.23
C TYR A 127 -7.92 2.95 -0.05
N VAL A 128 -8.30 1.74 -0.46
CA VAL A 128 -7.75 1.06 -1.66
C VAL A 128 -7.95 1.92 -2.90
N MET A 129 -9.14 2.54 -3.08
CA MET A 129 -9.39 3.44 -4.20
C MET A 129 -8.48 4.67 -4.17
N GLY A 130 -8.29 5.28 -3.00
CA GLY A 130 -7.39 6.43 -2.84
C GLY A 130 -5.93 6.09 -3.18
N ARG A 131 -5.47 4.88 -2.80
CA ARG A 131 -4.10 4.44 -3.10
C ARG A 131 -3.85 4.21 -4.58
N ARG A 132 -4.86 3.77 -5.33
CA ARG A 132 -4.76 3.59 -6.80
C ARG A 132 -4.49 4.89 -7.55
N LEU A 133 -5.01 6.01 -7.06
CA LEU A 133 -4.82 7.32 -7.67
C LEU A 133 -3.40 7.88 -7.49
N LEU A 134 -2.54 7.17 -6.75
CA LEU A 134 -1.19 7.60 -6.42
C LEU A 134 -0.12 6.87 -7.24
N LEU A 135 -0.49 6.09 -8.25
CA LEU A 135 0.49 5.57 -9.22
C LEU A 135 1.21 6.73 -9.91
N PRO A 136 2.54 6.67 -10.12
CA PRO A 136 3.49 5.59 -9.80
C PRO A 136 4.10 5.62 -8.36
N HIS A 137 3.67 6.55 -7.52
CA HIS A 137 4.26 6.81 -6.20
C HIS A 137 3.84 5.80 -5.12
N ALA A 138 2.73 5.12 -5.30
CA ALA A 138 2.31 4.00 -4.47
C ALA A 138 1.67 2.89 -5.31
N VAL A 139 1.86 1.64 -4.88
CA VAL A 139 1.28 0.46 -5.53
C VAL A 139 0.82 -0.54 -4.49
N MET A 140 -0.23 -1.30 -4.83
CA MET A 140 -0.62 -2.48 -4.09
C MET A 140 -0.23 -3.72 -4.89
N LEU A 141 0.59 -4.58 -4.29
CA LEU A 141 0.88 -5.91 -4.80
C LEU A 141 -0.14 -6.91 -4.26
N VAL A 142 -0.55 -7.81 -5.13
CA VAL A 142 -1.46 -8.92 -4.84
C VAL A 142 -0.75 -10.21 -5.17
N GLY A 143 -1.03 -11.25 -4.39
CA GLY A 143 -0.50 -12.58 -4.65
C GLY A 143 -1.62 -13.60 -4.79
N PHE A 144 -1.62 -14.34 -5.89
CA PHE A 144 -2.51 -15.45 -6.15
C PHE A 144 -1.78 -16.76 -5.94
N TYR A 145 -2.35 -17.63 -5.10
CA TYR A 145 -1.80 -18.96 -4.84
C TYR A 145 -2.70 -20.00 -5.50
N ARG A 146 -2.07 -20.89 -6.25
CA ARG A 146 -2.70 -22.06 -6.86
C ARG A 146 -2.16 -23.30 -6.15
N ASP A 147 -3.03 -24.00 -5.44
CA ASP A 147 -2.74 -25.35 -4.95
C ASP A 147 -2.94 -26.35 -6.09
N ASP A 148 -2.21 -27.46 -6.09
CA ASP A 148 -2.34 -28.49 -7.11
C ASP A 148 -3.80 -28.98 -7.20
N GLY A 149 -4.44 -28.74 -8.35
CA GLY A 149 -5.83 -29.13 -8.63
C GLY A 149 -6.92 -28.14 -8.18
N LYS A 150 -6.56 -26.93 -7.75
CA LYS A 150 -7.53 -25.84 -7.43
C LYS A 150 -7.34 -24.62 -8.34
N GLU A 151 -8.40 -23.84 -8.48
CA GLU A 151 -8.32 -22.52 -9.11
C GLU A 151 -7.45 -21.57 -8.28
N PRO A 152 -6.72 -20.65 -8.93
CA PRO A 152 -5.92 -19.65 -8.22
C PRO A 152 -6.81 -18.75 -7.37
N GLU A 153 -6.49 -18.62 -6.09
CA GLU A 153 -7.20 -17.75 -5.16
C GLU A 153 -6.32 -16.62 -4.65
N LEU A 154 -6.91 -15.47 -4.33
CA LEU A 154 -6.20 -14.36 -3.71
C LEU A 154 -5.67 -14.80 -2.34
N ALA A 155 -4.35 -14.84 -2.24
CA ALA A 155 -3.64 -15.37 -1.08
C ALA A 155 -3.05 -14.29 -0.21
N CYS A 156 -2.59 -13.18 -0.79
CA CYS A 156 -1.94 -12.14 -0.03
C CYS A 156 -1.97 -10.77 -0.72
N THR A 157 -1.75 -9.71 0.07
CA THR A 157 -1.67 -8.33 -0.41
C THR A 157 -0.60 -7.58 0.37
N ALA A 158 0.06 -6.62 -0.26
CA ALA A 158 0.93 -5.65 0.40
C ALA A 158 0.86 -4.31 -0.34
N GLU A 159 1.07 -3.24 0.39
CA GLU A 159 1.18 -1.90 -0.17
C GLU A 159 2.60 -1.37 -0.03
N ILE A 160 3.03 -0.65 -1.06
CA ILE A 160 4.33 0.01 -1.10
C ILE A 160 4.12 1.48 -1.45
N SER A 161 4.64 2.37 -0.61
CA SER A 161 4.90 3.77 -0.95
C SER A 161 6.36 3.90 -1.38
N PHE A 162 6.66 4.65 -2.45
CA PHE A 162 8.02 4.82 -2.96
C PHE A 162 8.67 6.14 -2.56
N ASP A 163 7.87 7.19 -2.38
CA ASP A 163 8.33 8.54 -2.07
C ASP A 163 7.28 9.35 -1.30
N THR A 164 7.57 10.63 -1.09
CA THR A 164 6.72 11.57 -0.34
C THR A 164 5.31 11.72 -0.90
N PHE A 165 5.11 11.58 -2.22
CA PHE A 165 3.78 11.67 -2.85
C PHE A 165 2.96 10.42 -2.58
N GLY A 166 3.63 9.26 -2.55
CA GLY A 166 3.02 7.99 -2.17
C GLY A 166 2.88 7.81 -0.67
N ALA A 167 3.55 8.61 0.16
CA ALA A 167 3.55 8.44 1.60
C ALA A 167 2.14 8.62 2.20
N ASN A 168 1.84 7.82 3.21
CA ASN A 168 0.62 8.01 3.99
C ASN A 168 0.66 9.39 4.69
N VAL A 169 -0.44 10.14 4.64
CA VAL A 169 -0.51 11.49 5.23
C VAL A 169 -0.32 11.43 6.75
N ALA A 170 -0.84 10.39 7.39
CA ALA A 170 -0.76 10.16 8.84
C ALA A 170 -0.31 8.72 9.14
N PRO A 171 0.98 8.38 8.94
CA PRO A 171 1.47 7.03 9.20
C PRO A 171 1.43 6.72 10.72
N PRO A 172 1.45 5.41 11.09
CA PRO A 172 1.56 5.02 12.49
C PRO A 172 2.78 5.63 13.18
N THR A 173 2.70 5.75 14.50
CA THR A 173 3.90 5.98 15.32
C THR A 173 4.66 4.65 15.50
N PRO A 174 5.99 4.67 15.55
CA PRO A 174 6.89 5.82 15.34
C PRO A 174 6.96 6.29 13.87
N LEU A 175 7.02 7.59 13.61
CA LEU A 175 6.95 8.12 12.23
C LEU A 175 8.12 7.64 11.35
N PRO A 176 7.85 7.02 10.19
CA PRO A 176 8.86 6.68 9.20
C PRO A 176 9.26 7.93 8.38
N PRO A 177 10.47 7.98 7.81
CA PRO A 177 10.84 9.00 6.84
C PRO A 177 9.90 8.95 5.62
N LYS A 178 9.34 10.10 5.22
CA LYS A 178 8.33 10.17 4.14
C LYS A 178 8.91 9.97 2.75
N ASP A 179 10.20 10.23 2.60
CA ASP A 179 10.95 10.20 1.34
C ASP A 179 11.60 8.84 1.07
N CYS A 180 11.38 7.87 1.96
CA CYS A 180 11.92 6.52 1.87
C CYS A 180 10.79 5.53 1.56
N PRO A 181 11.09 4.44 0.83
CA PRO A 181 10.12 3.40 0.59
C PRO A 181 9.54 2.82 1.88
N TYR A 182 8.23 2.61 1.89
CA TYR A 182 7.50 2.14 3.06
C TYR A 182 6.53 1.02 2.69
N ILE A 183 6.65 -0.12 3.37
CA ILE A 183 5.79 -1.29 3.16
C ILE A 183 4.75 -1.34 4.29
N CYS A 184 3.48 -1.48 3.92
CA CYS A 184 2.39 -1.64 4.87
C CYS A 184 1.26 -2.53 4.34
N ASN A 185 0.23 -2.70 5.16
CA ASN A 185 -0.97 -3.46 4.84
C ASN A 185 -0.69 -4.86 4.28
N MET A 186 0.42 -5.47 4.74
CA MET A 186 0.79 -6.81 4.35
C MET A 186 -0.15 -7.81 5.03
N ALA A 187 -0.94 -8.53 4.24
CA ALA A 187 -1.89 -9.53 4.72
C ALA A 187 -1.73 -10.83 3.94
N VAL A 188 -1.90 -11.96 4.64
CA VAL A 188 -1.98 -13.30 4.05
C VAL A 188 -3.27 -13.94 4.53
N LYS A 189 -4.03 -14.51 3.59
CA LYS A 189 -5.27 -15.24 3.86
C LYS A 189 -5.03 -16.30 4.92
N LYS A 190 -5.92 -16.37 5.90
CA LYS A 190 -5.71 -17.12 7.14
C LYS A 190 -5.31 -18.58 6.91
N ASP A 191 -5.98 -19.25 5.98
CA ASP A 191 -5.80 -20.68 5.68
C ASP A 191 -4.50 -20.98 4.90
N LEU A 192 -3.87 -19.93 4.35
CA LEU A 192 -2.63 -19.99 3.60
C LEU A 192 -1.42 -19.47 4.40
N ARG A 193 -1.63 -19.03 5.63
CA ARG A 193 -0.53 -18.60 6.53
C ARG A 193 0.41 -19.76 6.82
N ARG A 194 1.64 -19.43 7.20
CA ARG A 194 2.71 -20.39 7.56
C ARG A 194 3.22 -21.27 6.41
N ARG A 195 2.81 -21.02 5.16
CA ARG A 195 3.34 -21.66 3.93
C ARG A 195 4.51 -20.91 3.28
N GLY A 196 4.99 -19.83 3.90
CA GLY A 196 6.06 -18.98 3.34
C GLY A 196 5.59 -17.86 2.41
N ILE A 197 4.28 -17.77 2.11
CA ILE A 197 3.70 -16.75 1.21
C ILE A 197 4.06 -15.32 1.65
N GLY A 198 3.90 -14.99 2.93
CA GLY A 198 4.24 -13.65 3.43
C GLY A 198 5.73 -13.31 3.27
N PHE A 199 6.62 -14.30 3.29
CA PHE A 199 8.04 -14.08 3.07
C PHE A 199 8.31 -13.79 1.58
N GLN A 200 7.70 -14.57 0.68
CA GLN A 200 7.79 -14.32 -0.76
C GLN A 200 7.20 -12.95 -1.15
N LEU A 201 6.08 -12.55 -0.53
CA LEU A 201 5.49 -11.24 -0.72
C LEU A 201 6.43 -10.11 -0.28
N LEU A 202 7.08 -10.24 0.88
CA LEU A 202 8.05 -9.25 1.33
C LEU A 202 9.25 -9.14 0.36
N MET A 203 9.77 -10.27 -0.11
CA MET A 203 10.84 -10.28 -1.11
C MET A 203 10.40 -9.65 -2.43
N ALA A 204 9.14 -9.84 -2.84
CA ALA A 204 8.57 -9.18 -4.01
C ALA A 204 8.47 -7.65 -3.81
N CYS A 205 8.11 -7.19 -2.62
CA CYS A 205 8.12 -5.77 -2.34
C CYS A 205 9.54 -5.18 -2.42
N GLU A 206 10.53 -5.84 -1.84
CA GLU A 206 11.93 -5.41 -1.89
C GLU A 206 12.48 -5.36 -3.32
N GLU A 207 12.19 -6.39 -4.11
CA GLU A 207 12.58 -6.47 -5.52
C GLU A 207 11.92 -5.39 -6.38
N LEU A 208 10.64 -5.07 -6.12
CA LEU A 208 10.02 -3.94 -6.82
C LEU A 208 10.67 -2.62 -6.39
N ILE A 209 10.94 -2.42 -5.10
CA ILE A 209 11.60 -1.20 -4.60
C ILE A 209 12.98 -1.01 -5.23
N SER A 210 13.78 -2.08 -5.39
CA SER A 210 15.11 -2.00 -6.00
C SER A 210 15.07 -1.55 -7.47
N LYS A 211 13.98 -1.83 -8.19
CA LYS A 211 13.76 -1.43 -9.59
C LYS A 211 13.19 -0.02 -9.75
N MET A 212 12.77 0.65 -8.68
CA MET A 212 11.99 1.89 -8.74
C MET A 212 12.83 3.19 -8.63
N LYS A 213 14.18 3.08 -8.62
CA LYS A 213 15.10 4.22 -8.48
C LYS A 213 14.70 5.12 -7.30
N THR A 214 14.58 4.50 -6.12
CA THR A 214 14.17 5.16 -4.87
C THR A 214 15.34 5.19 -3.88
N LYS A 215 15.09 5.57 -2.62
CA LYS A 215 16.12 5.46 -1.58
C LYS A 215 16.34 4.00 -1.19
N HIS A 216 17.58 3.68 -0.82
CA HIS A 216 17.99 2.32 -0.44
C HIS A 216 17.35 1.82 0.87
N LYS A 217 16.88 2.72 1.73
CA LYS A 217 16.33 2.37 3.04
C LYS A 217 14.83 2.14 2.96
N VAL A 218 14.39 0.94 3.32
CA VAL A 218 12.99 0.53 3.36
C VAL A 218 12.53 0.44 4.80
N TYR A 219 11.35 1.00 5.07
CA TYR A 219 10.75 1.02 6.39
C TYR A 219 9.44 0.24 6.43
N LEU A 220 9.14 -0.38 7.58
CA LEU A 220 7.84 -1.00 7.83
C LEU A 220 7.51 -0.97 9.33
N HIS A 221 6.22 -1.12 9.64
CA HIS A 221 5.77 -1.30 11.01
C HIS A 221 5.43 -2.75 11.31
N CYS A 222 5.77 -3.18 12.52
CA CYS A 222 5.31 -4.44 13.08
C CYS A 222 4.81 -4.21 14.51
N ARG A 223 3.65 -4.75 14.87
CA ARG A 223 3.16 -4.65 16.25
C ARG A 223 4.03 -5.48 17.17
N VAL A 224 4.29 -4.97 18.38
CA VAL A 224 5.15 -5.66 19.37
C VAL A 224 4.60 -7.05 19.74
N ILE A 225 3.27 -7.20 19.71
CA ILE A 225 2.57 -8.46 20.01
C ILE A 225 2.66 -9.50 18.88
N ASP A 226 2.97 -9.07 17.66
CA ASP A 226 2.91 -9.91 16.46
C ASP A 226 4.23 -10.66 16.25
N THR A 227 4.44 -11.71 17.05
CA THR A 227 5.68 -12.49 16.99
C THR A 227 5.91 -13.20 15.65
N GLY A 228 4.85 -13.57 14.93
CA GLY A 228 4.93 -14.21 13.62
C GLY A 228 5.54 -13.30 12.55
N PRO A 229 4.90 -12.16 12.23
CA PRO A 229 5.46 -11.14 11.35
C PRO A 229 6.83 -10.66 11.80
N LEU A 230 7.07 -10.44 13.11
CA LEU A 230 8.38 -10.00 13.58
C LEU A 230 9.49 -11.01 13.27
N LYS A 231 9.24 -12.32 13.43
CA LYS A 231 10.20 -13.37 13.05
C LYS A 231 10.46 -13.37 11.54
N LEU A 232 9.43 -13.16 10.74
CA LEU A 232 9.54 -13.05 9.29
C LEU A 232 10.42 -11.85 8.88
N TYR A 233 10.19 -10.66 9.47
CA TYR A 233 10.99 -9.47 9.17
C TYR A 233 12.43 -9.63 9.64
N LYS A 234 12.66 -10.19 10.82
CA LYS A 234 14.03 -10.50 11.30
C LYS A 234 14.75 -11.50 10.40
N LYS A 235 14.04 -12.52 9.88
CA LYS A 235 14.59 -13.46 8.89
C LYS A 235 14.98 -12.77 7.59
N ALA A 236 14.23 -11.74 7.20
CA ALA A 236 14.54 -10.88 6.06
C ALA A 236 15.55 -9.76 6.39
N GLU A 237 16.21 -9.82 7.56
CA GLU A 237 17.29 -8.92 8.00
C GLU A 237 16.85 -7.49 8.37
N TYR A 238 15.56 -7.28 8.63
CA TYR A 238 15.08 -6.00 9.15
C TYR A 238 15.53 -5.79 10.60
N LYS A 239 16.04 -4.59 10.88
CA LYS A 239 16.47 -4.15 12.21
C LYS A 239 15.42 -3.23 12.83
N ILE A 240 15.21 -3.34 14.14
CA ILE A 240 14.31 -2.45 14.87
C ILE A 240 15.05 -1.13 15.12
N VAL A 241 14.59 -0.03 14.52
CA VAL A 241 15.18 1.30 14.70
C VAL A 241 14.51 2.04 15.84
N LYS A 242 13.19 1.93 15.95
CA LYS A 242 12.40 2.67 16.93
C LYS A 242 11.26 1.81 17.44
N THR A 243 10.87 2.01 18.69
CA THR A 243 9.73 1.34 19.30
C THR A 243 8.88 2.37 20.03
N ASP A 244 7.57 2.25 19.93
CA ASP A 244 6.65 3.09 20.69
C ASP A 244 6.94 3.05 22.18
N SER A 245 6.82 4.20 22.83
CA SER A 245 6.91 4.33 24.28
C SER A 245 5.79 3.53 24.95
N ARG A 246 6.01 3.13 26.22
CA ARG A 246 4.96 2.41 26.98
C ARG A 246 3.71 3.28 27.20
N LEU A 247 3.86 4.61 27.13
CA LEU A 247 2.79 5.59 27.28
C LEU A 247 1.79 5.58 26.13
N VAL A 248 2.09 4.96 24.98
CA VAL A 248 1.13 4.73 23.88
C VAL A 248 -0.09 3.92 24.34
N TRP A 249 0.01 3.17 25.44
CA TRP A 249 -1.16 2.52 26.04
C TRP A 249 -2.25 3.53 26.47
N LEU A 250 -1.87 4.76 26.85
CA LEU A 250 -2.82 5.83 27.20
C LEU A 250 -3.68 6.28 26.02
N THR A 251 -3.23 6.07 24.78
CA THR A 251 -4.02 6.33 23.57
C THR A 251 -4.78 5.10 23.09
N LEU A 252 -4.81 4.01 23.89
CA LEU A 252 -5.37 2.70 23.55
C LEU A 252 -4.78 2.10 22.26
N GLN A 253 -3.65 2.62 21.79
CA GLN A 253 -2.98 2.14 20.60
C GLN A 253 -2.08 0.96 20.95
N ARG A 254 -2.06 -0.02 20.05
CA ARG A 254 -1.11 -1.13 20.17
C ARG A 254 0.28 -0.63 19.80
N ARG A 255 1.24 -0.90 20.68
CA ARG A 255 2.65 -0.53 20.47
C ARG A 255 3.21 -1.19 19.22
N LYS A 256 4.01 -0.43 18.48
CA LYS A 256 4.67 -0.87 17.24
C LYS A 256 6.19 -0.70 17.32
N HIS A 257 6.86 -1.55 16.58
CA HIS A 257 8.24 -1.41 16.16
C HIS A 257 8.24 -0.77 14.77
N LEU A 258 9.09 0.24 14.60
CA LEU A 258 9.53 0.71 13.29
C LEU A 258 10.79 -0.08 12.93
N LEU A 259 10.72 -0.81 11.82
CA LEU A 259 11.81 -1.60 11.28
C LEU A 259 12.39 -0.95 10.03
N GLU A 260 13.68 -1.15 9.81
CA GLU A 260 14.45 -0.64 8.67
C GLU A 260 15.31 -1.77 8.07
N LYS A 261 15.45 -1.75 6.75
CA LYS A 261 16.42 -2.54 5.99
C LYS A 261 17.00 -1.69 4.86
N GLU A 262 18.26 -1.91 4.55
CA GLU A 262 18.90 -1.36 3.35
C GLU A 262 18.80 -2.40 2.21
N VAL A 263 18.25 -1.98 1.07
CA VAL A 263 18.03 -2.80 -0.10
C VAL A 263 19.01 -2.39 -1.19
N HIS A 264 19.65 -3.39 -1.82
CA HIS A 264 20.49 -3.18 -2.98
C HIS A 264 19.62 -2.73 -4.15
N ILE A 265 19.90 -1.55 -4.69
CA ILE A 265 19.22 -1.02 -5.87
C ILE A 265 19.94 -1.56 -7.09
N GLU A 266 19.18 -2.05 -8.07
CA GLU A 266 19.72 -2.36 -9.39
C GLU A 266 20.12 -1.03 -10.02
N GLN A 267 21.40 -0.70 -9.97
CA GLN A 267 21.95 0.41 -10.75
C GLN A 267 21.92 -0.04 -12.21
N ASP A 268 21.31 0.78 -13.09
CA ASP A 268 21.57 0.65 -14.52
C ASP A 268 23.09 0.73 -14.69
N GLU A 269 23.73 -0.37 -15.09
CA GLU A 269 25.16 -0.45 -15.43
C GLU A 269 25.56 0.61 -16.49
N ALA A 270 24.58 1.27 -17.12
CA ALA A 270 24.77 2.40 -18.04
C ALA A 270 25.36 3.66 -17.37
N ILE A 271 25.12 3.93 -16.08
CA ILE A 271 25.64 5.16 -15.44
C ILE A 271 27.11 4.99 -15.01
N ALA A 272 27.52 3.78 -14.61
CA ALA A 272 28.92 3.50 -14.28
C ALA A 272 29.85 3.54 -15.50
N VAL A 273 29.34 3.24 -16.70
CA VAL A 273 30.11 3.35 -17.95
C VAL A 273 30.31 4.80 -18.38
N LEU A 274 29.37 5.71 -18.08
CA LEU A 274 29.53 7.14 -18.36
C LEU A 274 30.54 7.81 -17.41
N ASP A 275 30.54 7.47 -16.12
CA ASP A 275 31.55 7.99 -15.18
C ASP A 275 32.96 7.45 -15.47
N ASN A 276 33.09 6.23 -15.99
CA ASN A 276 34.38 5.69 -16.41
C ASN A 276 34.88 6.28 -17.74
N ASN A 277 33.98 6.60 -18.70
CA ASN A 277 34.39 7.24 -19.96
C ASN A 277 34.74 8.72 -19.81
N VAL A 278 34.09 9.46 -18.91
CA VAL A 278 34.46 10.86 -18.63
C VAL A 278 35.84 10.94 -17.96
N ASN A 279 36.20 9.96 -17.13
CA ASN A 279 37.53 9.90 -16.52
C ASN A 279 38.64 9.37 -17.45
N GLN A 280 38.29 8.72 -18.56
CA GLN A 280 39.27 8.27 -19.58
C GLN A 280 39.53 9.31 -20.69
N GLN A 281 38.77 10.41 -20.76
CA GLN A 281 39.00 11.50 -21.72
C GLN A 281 39.78 12.69 -21.15
N LEU A 282 40.27 12.60 -19.91
CA LEU A 282 41.04 13.66 -19.24
C LEU A 282 42.52 13.34 -19.00
N TRP A 283 43.09 12.38 -19.75
CA TRP A 283 44.53 12.09 -19.77
C TRP A 283 45.05 11.92 -21.20
#